data_AF-A0A9E3SCH6-F1
#
_entry.id   AF-A0A9E3SCH6-F1
#
_cell.length_a   1.000
_cell.length_b   1.000
_cell.length_c   1.000
_cell.angle_alpha   90.00
_cell.angle_beta   90.00
_cell.angle_gamma   90.00
#
_symmetry.space_group_name_H-M   'P 1'
#
loop_
_entity.id
_entity.type
_entity.pdbx_description
1 polymer ?
#
loop_
_entity_poly.entity_id
_entity_poly.type
_entity_poly.pdbx_seq_one_letter_code
_entity_poly.pdbx_strand_id
1 'polypeptide(L)'
;MNTVKYILTSLQILAAMLSFAQQTTWEYVLRTPDIDEETIDLVEGNDGSIYVGGRTIILDQQYNYKSILLKIDPQGTFVDSVHFTLTGKWTSLSQILPVSNDKYVVLSTFRDLSPPHKNCGLQMQMMNENLEVTTQNMIFADSSYRLTGSWGSYSNSDEKLFIN
;
A
#
# COMPACT_ATOMS: atom_id res chain seq x y z
N MET A 1 -38.23 43.08 -1.71
CA MET A 1 -37.50 42.22 -2.68
C MET A 1 -36.22 41.56 -2.12
N ASN A 2 -35.74 41.90 -0.92
CA ASN A 2 -34.47 41.37 -0.42
C ASN A 2 -34.59 39.99 0.25
N THR A 3 -35.75 39.65 0.80
CA THR A 3 -35.99 38.39 1.52
C THR A 3 -35.80 37.16 0.65
N VAL A 4 -36.28 37.20 -0.60
CA VAL A 4 -36.15 36.09 -1.56
C VAL A 4 -34.68 35.86 -1.95
N LYS A 5 -33.89 36.95 -2.08
CA LYS A 5 -32.46 36.88 -2.37
C LYS A 5 -31.69 36.19 -1.26
N TYR A 6 -31.97 36.52 0.00
CA TYR A 6 -31.33 35.87 1.15
C TYR A 6 -31.69 34.39 1.26
N ILE A 7 -32.94 34.03 1.02
CA ILE A 7 -33.37 32.62 1.03
C ILE A 7 -32.62 31.80 -0.03
N LEU A 8 -32.50 32.32 -1.25
CA LEU A 8 -31.76 31.67 -2.34
C LEU A 8 -30.26 31.53 -2.03
N THR A 9 -29.63 32.57 -1.49
CA THR A 9 -28.21 32.51 -1.11
C THR A 9 -27.97 31.51 0.01
N SER A 10 -28.84 31.46 1.02
CA SER A 10 -28.75 30.46 2.10
C SER A 10 -28.92 29.04 1.58
N LEU A 11 -29.85 28.80 0.64
CA LEU A 11 -30.04 27.51 -0.01
C LEU A 11 -28.81 27.07 -0.82
N GLN A 12 -28.16 27.99 -1.54
CA GLN A 12 -26.94 27.70 -2.30
C GLN A 12 -25.77 27.35 -1.38
N ILE A 13 -25.60 28.09 -0.27
CA ILE A 13 -24.56 27.80 0.72
C ILE A 13 -24.83 26.44 1.40
N LEU A 14 -26.08 26.15 1.76
CA LEU A 14 -26.46 24.89 2.38
C LEU A 14 -26.24 23.70 1.43
N ALA A 15 -26.61 23.85 0.16
CA ALA A 15 -26.40 22.82 -0.86
C ALA A 15 -24.91 22.54 -1.10
N ALA A 16 -24.08 23.59 -1.15
CA ALA A 16 -22.63 23.45 -1.24
C ALA A 16 -22.04 22.76 0.00
N MET A 17 -22.45 23.16 1.20
CA MET A 17 -21.98 22.50 2.44
C MET A 17 -22.39 21.03 2.51
N LEU A 18 -23.61 20.68 2.06
CA LEU A 18 -24.07 19.30 2.01
C LEU A 18 -23.32 18.45 0.98
N SER A 19 -22.89 19.03 -0.15
CA SER A 19 -22.08 18.31 -1.16
C SER A 19 -20.62 18.13 -0.74
N PHE A 20 -20.07 19.00 0.10
CA PHE A 20 -18.70 18.86 0.64
C PHE A 20 -18.63 18.06 1.94
N ALA A 21 -19.76 17.82 2.62
CA ALA A 21 -19.82 17.11 3.91
C ALA A 21 -20.25 15.65 3.80
N GLN A 22 -20.47 15.12 2.59
CA GLN A 22 -20.72 13.69 2.43
C GLN A 22 -19.40 12.93 2.53
N GLN A 23 -18.95 12.73 3.78
CA GLN A 23 -17.89 11.79 4.10
C GLN A 23 -18.45 10.38 3.90
N THR A 24 -18.29 9.85 2.69
CA THR A 24 -18.58 8.44 2.41
C THR A 24 -17.48 7.61 3.07
N THR A 25 -17.73 7.21 4.32
CA THR A 25 -16.91 6.20 4.99
C THR A 25 -17.33 4.84 4.45
N TRP A 26 -16.50 4.23 3.60
CA TRP A 26 -16.65 2.83 3.23
C TRP A 26 -15.81 1.96 4.16
N GLU A 27 -16.31 0.79 4.48
CA GLU A 27 -15.60 -0.25 5.23
C GLU A 27 -15.53 -1.47 4.31
N TYR A 28 -14.33 -1.82 3.84
CA TYR A 28 -14.10 -3.05 3.09
C TYR A 28 -13.51 -4.09 4.04
N VAL A 29 -14.30 -5.13 4.34
CA VAL A 29 -13.83 -6.27 5.13
C VAL A 29 -13.41 -7.37 4.17
N LEU A 30 -12.11 -7.49 3.93
CA LEU A 30 -11.57 -8.71 3.33
C LEU A 30 -11.64 -9.80 4.39
N ARG A 31 -12.67 -10.67 4.32
CA ARG A 31 -12.77 -11.83 5.21
C ARG A 31 -11.71 -12.85 4.81
N THR A 32 -10.60 -12.79 5.51
CA THR A 32 -9.58 -13.83 5.49
C THR A 32 -9.80 -14.77 6.68
N PRO A 33 -9.41 -16.05 6.57
CA PRO A 33 -9.71 -17.06 7.59
C PRO A 33 -8.93 -16.78 8.89
N ASP A 34 -9.59 -16.11 9.85
CA ASP A 34 -9.35 -15.96 11.29
C ASP A 34 -7.93 -15.64 11.82
N ILE A 35 -6.87 -15.72 11.02
CA ILE A 35 -5.50 -15.58 11.51
C ILE A 35 -4.59 -15.01 10.40
N ASP A 36 -3.99 -13.85 10.68
CA ASP A 36 -2.70 -13.37 10.16
C ASP A 36 -2.61 -12.54 8.86
N GLU A 37 -3.62 -11.73 8.54
CA GLU A 37 -3.44 -10.57 7.66
C GLU A 37 -3.15 -9.30 8.46
N GLU A 38 -2.11 -8.59 8.05
CA GLU A 38 -1.79 -7.28 8.58
C GLU A 38 -1.67 -6.27 7.45
N THR A 39 -2.41 -5.18 7.57
CA THR A 39 -2.19 -3.97 6.76
C THR A 39 -1.11 -3.14 7.43
N ILE A 40 -0.10 -2.72 6.66
CA ILE A 40 1.09 -2.04 7.16
C ILE A 40 1.18 -0.63 6.60
N ASP A 41 0.84 -0.43 5.32
CA ASP A 41 0.88 0.88 4.69
C ASP A 41 -0.26 1.05 3.68
N LEU A 42 -0.62 2.30 3.39
CA LEU A 42 -1.63 2.62 2.39
C LEU A 42 -1.31 3.95 1.71
N VAL A 43 -1.63 4.04 0.41
CA VAL A 43 -1.50 5.28 -0.34
C VAL A 43 -2.64 5.45 -1.34
N GLU A 44 -3.09 6.69 -1.49
CA GLU A 44 -4.04 7.08 -2.53
C GLU A 44 -3.29 7.42 -3.82
N GLY A 45 -3.71 6.83 -4.93
CA GLY A 45 -3.23 7.15 -6.26
C GLY A 45 -3.93 8.36 -6.86
N ASN A 46 -3.38 8.88 -7.94
CA ASN A 46 -3.96 10.05 -8.62
C ASN A 46 -5.33 9.79 -9.26
N ASP A 47 -5.65 8.54 -9.55
CA ASP A 47 -6.96 8.09 -10.03
C ASP A 47 -7.99 7.97 -8.90
N GLY A 48 -7.60 8.24 -7.65
CA GLY A 48 -8.39 8.06 -6.43
C GLY A 48 -8.44 6.61 -5.95
N SER A 49 -7.71 5.68 -6.60
CA SER A 49 -7.60 4.31 -6.12
C SER A 49 -6.77 4.27 -4.84
N ILE A 50 -7.11 3.36 -3.93
CA ILE A 50 -6.33 3.11 -2.72
C ILE A 50 -5.49 1.85 -2.91
N TYR A 51 -4.19 1.98 -2.69
CA TYR A 51 -3.24 0.88 -2.65
C TYR A 51 -2.98 0.51 -1.20
N VAL A 52 -3.24 -0.74 -0.84
CA VAL A 52 -3.11 -1.24 0.54
C VAL A 52 -2.06 -2.32 0.58
N GLY A 53 -1.00 -2.08 1.35
CA GLY A 53 0.15 -2.95 1.45
C GLY A 53 0.24 -3.63 2.80
N GLY A 54 0.67 -4.89 2.81
CA GLY A 54 0.71 -5.66 4.04
C GLY A 54 1.37 -7.02 3.89
N ARG A 55 0.92 -7.95 4.74
CA ARG A 55 1.28 -9.36 4.65
C ARG A 55 0.06 -10.26 4.86
N THR A 56 0.09 -11.42 4.23
CA THR A 56 -0.91 -12.49 4.36
C THR A 56 -0.20 -13.84 4.51
N ILE A 57 -0.90 -14.82 5.04
CA ILE A 57 -0.45 -16.20 5.03
C ILE A 57 -1.07 -16.93 3.85
N ILE A 58 -0.23 -17.55 3.01
CA ILE A 58 -0.71 -18.45 1.97
C ILE A 58 -0.78 -19.88 2.53
N LEU A 59 -2.01 -20.38 2.70
CA LEU A 59 -2.30 -21.66 3.38
C LEU A 59 -1.67 -22.87 2.69
N ASP A 60 -1.52 -22.85 1.37
CA ASP A 60 -0.88 -23.92 0.60
C ASP A 60 0.65 -23.90 0.70
N GLN A 61 1.25 -22.84 1.26
CA GLN A 61 2.70 -22.64 1.40
C GLN A 61 3.17 -22.66 2.86
N GLN A 62 2.64 -23.59 3.66
CA GLN A 62 3.15 -23.91 5.01
C GLN A 62 3.15 -22.73 6.01
N TYR A 63 2.09 -21.92 6.02
CA TYR A 63 1.93 -20.82 6.98
C TYR A 63 3.06 -19.78 6.96
N ASN A 64 3.47 -19.37 5.77
CA ASN A 64 4.54 -18.39 5.59
C ASN A 64 3.98 -17.02 5.18
N TYR A 65 4.35 -15.97 5.92
CA TYR A 65 3.99 -14.61 5.55
C TYR A 65 4.56 -14.23 4.18
N LYS A 66 3.69 -13.70 3.33
CA LYS A 66 4.00 -13.11 2.03
C LYS A 66 3.50 -11.68 1.98
N SER A 67 4.29 -10.83 1.34
CA SER A 67 3.93 -9.44 1.13
C SER A 67 2.79 -9.41 0.12
N ILE A 68 1.80 -8.58 0.40
CA ILE A 68 0.66 -8.39 -0.49
C ILE A 68 0.46 -6.89 -0.73
N LEU A 69 0.09 -6.55 -1.96
CA LEU A 69 -0.41 -5.24 -2.34
C LEU A 69 -1.79 -5.42 -2.98
N LEU A 70 -2.77 -4.68 -2.48
CA LEU A 70 -4.14 -4.64 -3.00
C LEU A 70 -4.38 -3.30 -3.68
N LYS A 71 -5.17 -3.29 -4.75
CA LYS A 71 -5.75 -2.07 -5.33
C LYS A 71 -7.26 -2.08 -5.11
N ILE A 72 -7.77 -0.97 -4.61
CA ILE A 72 -9.19 -0.71 -4.39
C ILE A 72 -9.55 0.54 -5.22
N ASP A 73 -10.64 0.51 -5.99
CA ASP A 73 -11.08 1.65 -6.77
C ASP A 73 -11.65 2.77 -5.87
N PRO A 74 -11.89 3.99 -6.40
CA PRO A 74 -12.45 5.09 -5.60
C PRO A 74 -13.88 4.82 -5.08
N GLN A 75 -14.55 3.78 -5.57
CA GLN A 75 -15.87 3.35 -5.12
C GLN A 75 -15.79 2.28 -4.01
N GLY A 76 -14.59 1.86 -3.61
CA GLY A 76 -14.36 0.85 -2.58
C GLY A 76 -14.38 -0.60 -3.10
N THR A 77 -14.34 -0.81 -4.41
CA THR A 77 -14.32 -2.15 -5.01
C THR A 77 -12.90 -2.67 -5.10
N PHE A 78 -12.67 -3.93 -4.69
CA PHE A 78 -11.42 -4.63 -4.97
C PHE A 78 -11.19 -4.74 -6.49
N VAL A 79 -10.04 -4.27 -6.96
CA VAL A 79 -9.66 -4.29 -8.37
C VAL A 79 -8.74 -5.47 -8.64
N ASP A 80 -7.60 -5.53 -7.95
CA ASP A 80 -6.58 -6.55 -8.16
C ASP A 80 -5.64 -6.67 -6.95
N SER A 81 -4.82 -7.72 -6.92
CA SER A 81 -3.78 -7.92 -5.93
C SER A 81 -2.49 -8.50 -6.52
N VAL A 82 -1.37 -8.17 -5.87
CA VAL A 82 -0.08 -8.79 -6.15
C VAL A 82 0.49 -9.38 -4.87
N HIS A 83 0.88 -10.64 -4.97
CA HIS A 83 1.57 -11.37 -3.92
C HIS A 83 3.05 -11.46 -4.28
N PHE A 84 3.91 -10.87 -3.45
CA PHE A 84 5.35 -10.99 -3.65
C PHE A 84 5.85 -12.25 -2.97
N THR A 85 6.26 -13.22 -3.79
CA THR A 85 6.72 -14.51 -3.31
C THR A 85 8.21 -14.67 -3.54
N LEU A 86 8.94 -14.87 -2.44
CA LEU A 86 10.32 -15.33 -2.46
C LEU A 86 10.34 -16.76 -1.91
N THR A 87 10.86 -17.71 -2.71
CA THR A 87 10.91 -19.12 -2.35
C THR A 87 11.74 -19.32 -1.09
N GLY A 88 11.18 -20.02 -0.09
CA GLY A 88 11.87 -20.28 1.18
C GLY A 88 12.14 -19.03 2.02
N LYS A 89 11.32 -17.98 1.87
CA LYS A 89 11.44 -16.73 2.64
C LYS A 89 10.09 -16.27 3.18
N TRP A 90 10.11 -15.67 4.36
CA TRP A 90 9.05 -14.78 4.82
C TRP A 90 9.27 -13.43 4.17
N THR A 91 8.20 -12.77 3.75
CA THR A 91 8.25 -11.39 3.28
C THR A 91 7.17 -10.56 3.95
N SER A 92 7.45 -9.28 4.13
CA SER A 92 6.51 -8.31 4.69
C SER A 92 6.67 -6.98 3.97
N LEU A 93 5.59 -6.47 3.38
CA LEU A 93 5.58 -5.11 2.86
C LEU A 93 5.84 -4.15 4.01
N SER A 94 6.63 -3.11 3.76
CA SER A 94 6.95 -2.08 4.75
C SER A 94 6.45 -0.71 4.34
N GLN A 95 6.51 -0.39 3.04
CA GLN A 95 6.05 0.90 2.55
C GLN A 95 5.67 0.88 1.07
N ILE A 96 4.72 1.74 0.70
CA ILE A 96 4.38 2.11 -0.67
C ILE A 96 4.74 3.60 -0.85
N LEU A 97 5.59 3.89 -1.82
CA LEU A 97 6.10 5.23 -2.09
C LEU A 97 5.66 5.70 -3.47
N PRO A 98 4.79 6.72 -3.58
CA PRO A 98 4.53 7.37 -4.85
C PRO A 98 5.80 8.00 -5.41
N VAL A 99 6.13 7.67 -6.65
CA VAL A 99 7.30 8.18 -7.38
C VAL A 99 6.86 9.17 -8.45
N SER A 100 5.74 8.88 -9.09
CA SER A 100 5.05 9.76 -10.05
C SER A 100 3.57 9.37 -10.07
N ASN A 101 2.76 10.08 -10.85
CA ASN A 101 1.31 9.88 -10.94
C ASN A 101 0.89 8.40 -11.03
N ASP A 102 1.62 7.62 -11.82
CA ASP A 102 1.24 6.24 -12.16
C ASP A 102 2.32 5.23 -11.77
N LYS A 103 3.27 5.62 -10.90
CA LYS A 103 4.37 4.76 -10.47
C LYS A 103 4.62 4.82 -8.98
N TYR A 104 4.86 3.64 -8.42
CA TYR A 104 5.08 3.43 -7.00
C TYR A 104 6.31 2.58 -6.78
N VAL A 105 7.08 2.87 -5.74
CA VAL A 105 8.06 1.95 -5.19
C VAL A 105 7.44 1.21 -4.02
N VAL A 106 7.45 -0.11 -4.09
CA VAL A 106 7.04 -0.99 -2.99
C VAL A 106 8.29 -1.54 -2.32
N LEU A 107 8.41 -1.28 -1.03
CA LEU A 107 9.47 -1.80 -0.18
C LEU A 107 8.94 -2.97 0.63
N SER A 108 9.64 -4.10 0.56
CA SER A 108 9.33 -5.32 1.30
C SER A 108 10.58 -5.88 1.96
N THR A 109 10.49 -6.26 3.21
CA THR A 109 11.58 -6.99 3.88
C THR A 109 11.42 -8.48 3.64
N PHE A 110 12.52 -9.22 3.63
CA PHE A 110 12.49 -10.68 3.58
C PHE A 110 13.45 -11.30 4.57
N ARG A 111 13.19 -12.54 4.99
CA ARG A 111 14.10 -13.36 5.82
C ARG A 111 13.87 -14.85 5.65
N ASP A 112 14.86 -15.68 6.01
CA ASP A 112 14.70 -17.13 6.07
C ASP A 112 13.55 -17.57 6.98
N LEU A 113 12.94 -18.72 6.64
CA LEU A 113 11.86 -19.32 7.43
C LEU A 113 12.34 -19.86 8.78
N SER A 114 13.55 -20.39 8.83
CA SER A 114 14.08 -21.07 10.02
C SER A 114 14.96 -20.14 10.86
N PRO A 115 14.91 -20.25 12.20
CA PRO A 115 15.87 -19.60 13.07
C PRO A 115 17.32 -19.96 12.65
N PRO A 116 18.27 -19.00 12.66
CA PRO A 116 18.19 -17.68 13.27
C PRO A 116 17.67 -16.56 12.35
N HIS A 117 17.09 -16.88 11.19
CA HIS A 117 16.59 -15.92 10.19
C HIS A 117 17.66 -14.99 9.59
N LYS A 118 18.89 -15.51 9.39
CA LYS A 118 20.08 -14.71 9.04
C LYS A 118 20.12 -14.19 7.60
N ASN A 119 19.56 -14.91 6.62
CA ASN A 119 19.53 -14.38 5.25
C ASN A 119 18.29 -13.51 5.09
N CYS A 120 18.44 -12.25 5.46
CA CYS A 120 17.40 -11.23 5.32
C CYS A 120 17.85 -10.08 4.42
N GLY A 121 16.90 -9.23 4.06
CA GLY A 121 17.19 -8.08 3.23
C GLY A 121 15.94 -7.30 2.87
N LEU A 122 16.12 -6.43 1.88
CA LEU A 122 15.10 -5.58 1.29
C LEU A 122 14.87 -5.98 -0.16
N GLN A 123 13.61 -6.16 -0.51
CA GLN A 123 13.12 -6.23 -1.87
C GLN A 123 12.48 -4.89 -2.21
N MET A 124 12.88 -4.31 -3.33
CA MET A 124 12.34 -3.06 -3.86
C MET A 124 11.74 -3.36 -5.22
N GLN A 125 10.50 -2.95 -5.43
CA GLN A 125 9.79 -3.11 -6.70
C GLN A 125 9.24 -1.78 -7.17
N MET A 126 9.57 -1.41 -8.40
CA MET A 126 8.88 -0.32 -9.11
C MET A 126 7.65 -0.91 -9.77
N MET A 127 6.48 -0.34 -9.49
CA MET A 127 5.19 -0.79 -9.98
C MET A 127 4.45 0.34 -10.68
N ASN A 128 3.62 0.00 -11.65
CA ASN A 128 2.67 0.95 -12.23
C ASN A 128 1.28 0.87 -11.55
N GLU A 129 0.36 1.73 -11.98
CA GLU A 129 -1.03 1.77 -11.50
C GLU A 129 -1.83 0.48 -11.70
N ASN A 130 -1.39 -0.41 -12.60
CA ASN A 130 -2.02 -1.70 -12.88
C ASN A 130 -1.37 -2.84 -12.08
N LEU A 131 -0.60 -2.49 -11.04
CA LEU A 131 0.17 -3.42 -10.22
C LEU A 131 1.21 -4.24 -11.01
N GLU A 132 1.64 -3.80 -12.19
CA GLU A 132 2.68 -4.50 -12.95
C GLU A 132 4.06 -4.12 -12.41
N VAL A 133 4.89 -5.12 -12.10
CA VAL A 133 6.27 -4.90 -11.67
C VAL A 133 7.14 -4.59 -12.88
N THR A 134 7.65 -3.35 -12.94
CA THR A 134 8.50 -2.87 -14.04
C THR A 134 9.98 -3.03 -13.75
N THR A 135 10.38 -3.01 -12.48
CA THR A 135 11.77 -3.20 -12.06
C THR A 135 11.78 -3.80 -10.67
N GLN A 136 12.71 -4.72 -10.41
CA GLN A 136 12.90 -5.31 -9.09
C GLN A 136 14.38 -5.34 -8.72
N ASN A 137 14.68 -4.96 -7.48
CA ASN A 137 16.01 -5.04 -6.89
C ASN A 137 15.94 -5.74 -5.54
N MET A 138 17.01 -6.45 -5.18
CA MET A 138 17.16 -7.08 -3.87
C MET A 138 18.48 -6.63 -3.25
N ILE A 139 18.43 -6.24 -1.99
CA ILE A 139 19.57 -5.82 -1.19
C ILE A 139 19.64 -6.76 0.00
N PHE A 140 20.73 -7.52 0.11
CA PHE A 140 20.94 -8.43 1.23
C PHE A 140 21.55 -7.68 2.40
N ALA A 141 21.03 -7.93 3.60
CA ALA A 141 21.66 -7.48 4.84
C ALA A 141 22.83 -8.40 5.20
N ASP A 142 23.75 -7.89 6.01
CA ASP A 142 24.78 -8.73 6.63
C ASP A 142 24.13 -9.79 7.52
N SER A 143 24.65 -11.03 7.45
CA SER A 143 24.12 -12.21 8.17
C SER A 143 24.09 -12.10 9.71
N SER A 144 24.71 -11.06 10.26
CA SER A 144 24.74 -10.74 11.69
C SER A 144 23.54 -9.92 12.13
N TYR A 145 22.79 -9.32 11.20
CA TYR A 145 21.68 -8.43 11.47
C TYR A 145 20.36 -9.00 10.98
N ARG A 146 19.27 -8.55 11.61
CA ARG A 146 17.92 -8.80 11.15
C ARG A 146 17.29 -7.47 10.74
N LEU A 147 16.75 -7.43 9.53
CA LEU A 147 15.98 -6.30 9.04
C LEU A 147 14.50 -6.53 9.41
N THR A 148 13.89 -5.57 10.12
CA THR A 148 12.52 -5.69 10.68
C THR A 148 11.50 -4.83 9.96
N GLY A 149 11.94 -3.84 9.21
CA GLY A 149 11.15 -2.92 8.42
C GLY A 149 12.10 -2.05 7.58
N SER A 150 11.54 -1.32 6.63
CA SER A 150 12.26 -0.34 5.82
C SER A 150 11.34 0.81 5.49
N TRP A 151 11.86 2.02 5.55
CA TRP A 151 11.13 3.21 5.13
C TRP A 151 12.02 4.06 4.24
N GLY A 152 11.42 4.80 3.34
CA GLY A 152 12.15 5.65 2.43
C GLY A 152 11.39 6.90 2.07
N SER A 153 12.04 7.70 1.24
CA SER A 153 11.46 8.84 0.58
C SER A 153 12.02 8.93 -0.83
N TYR A 154 11.18 9.39 -1.75
CA TYR A 154 11.59 9.66 -3.12
C TYR A 154 11.69 11.16 -3.35
N SER A 155 12.83 11.62 -3.88
CA SER A 155 13.02 13.01 -4.27
C SER A 155 12.71 13.19 -5.75
N ASN A 156 11.67 13.96 -6.05
CA ASN A 156 11.32 14.33 -7.42
C ASN A 156 12.34 15.27 -8.08
N SER A 157 13.13 16.02 -7.31
CA SER A 157 14.13 16.94 -7.88
C SER A 157 15.35 16.21 -8.42
N ASP A 158 15.72 15.12 -7.76
CA ASP A 158 16.98 14.41 -8.01
C ASP A 158 16.77 13.00 -8.56
N GLU A 159 15.51 12.57 -8.68
CA GLU A 159 15.07 11.22 -9.09
C GLU A 159 15.74 10.11 -8.27
N LYS A 160 15.87 10.35 -6.96
CA LYS A 160 16.57 9.45 -6.04
C LYS A 160 15.65 8.94 -4.95
N LEU A 161 15.77 7.64 -4.70
CA LEU A 161 15.19 6.96 -3.56
C LEU A 161 16.20 6.91 -2.42
N PHE A 162 15.79 7.39 -1.25
CA PHE A 162 16.53 7.28 0.00
C PHE A 162 15.83 6.27 0.90
N ILE A 163 16.55 5.30 1.45
CA ILE A 163 16.00 4.21 2.26
C ILE A 163 16.71 4.18 3.60
N ASN A 164 15.94 4.02 4.68
CA ASN A 164 16.36 3.78 6.05
C ASN A 164 15.84 2.45 6.56
#